data_AF-A0A355A6G3-F1
#
_entry.id   AF-A0A355A6G3-F1
#
_cell.length_a   1.000
_cell.length_b   1.000
_cell.length_c   1.000
_cell.angle_alpha   90.00
_cell.angle_beta   90.00
_cell.angle_gamma   90.00
#
_symmetry.space_group_name_H-M   'P 1'
#
loop_
_entity.id
_entity.type
_entity.pdbx_description
1 polymer ?
#
loop_
_entity_poly.entity_id
_entity_poly.type
_entity_poly.pdbx_seq_one_letter_code
_entity_poly.pdbx_strand_id
1 'polypeptide(L)'
;MDKVVFRTEEWAKRLAESLGEMQDNGTGEGFPCPRCGYDRMREPVATNALSRYASVYICPECGIDEAIRDMAGKSPLPFLEWGMPMGFMNEENDNEQ
;
A
#
# COMPACT_ATOMS: atom_id res chain seq x y z
N MET A 1 22.01 -8.25 -7.08
CA MET A 1 20.58 -8.35 -6.71
C MET A 1 20.51 -8.21 -5.21
N ASP A 2 20.19 -7.01 -4.74
CA ASP A 2 20.06 -6.75 -3.30
C ASP A 2 18.92 -7.61 -2.75
N LYS A 3 19.23 -8.42 -1.73
CA LYS A 3 18.23 -9.25 -1.07
C LYS A 3 17.32 -8.32 -0.27
N VAL A 4 16.07 -8.19 -0.69
CA VAL A 4 15.03 -7.55 0.11
C VAL A 4 14.80 -8.40 1.35
N VAL A 5 15.04 -7.83 2.53
CA VAL A 5 14.85 -8.52 3.79
C VAL A 5 13.39 -8.36 4.22
N PHE A 6 12.70 -9.47 4.46
CA PHE A 6 11.31 -9.51 4.91
C PHE A 6 11.10 -8.70 6.20
N ARG A 7 9.90 -8.11 6.38
CA ARG A 7 9.52 -7.25 7.53
C ARG A 7 10.41 -6.02 7.73
N THR A 8 10.95 -5.46 6.65
CA THR A 8 11.61 -4.15 6.65
C THR A 8 10.74 -3.10 5.95
N GLU A 9 10.99 -1.82 6.22
CA GLU A 9 10.34 -0.71 5.50
C GLU A 9 10.56 -0.80 3.98
N GLU A 10 11.75 -1.23 3.55
CA GLU A 10 12.05 -1.43 2.14
C GLU A 10 11.23 -2.57 1.54
N TRP A 11 11.09 -3.69 2.25
CA TRP A 11 10.23 -4.79 1.81
C TRP A 11 8.77 -4.36 1.71
N ALA A 12 8.26 -3.67 2.73
CA ALA A 12 6.87 -3.24 2.78
C ALA A 12 6.55 -2.24 1.66
N LYS A 13 7.48 -1.33 1.38
CA LYS A 13 7.38 -0.42 0.23
C LYS A 13 7.37 -1.19 -1.09
N ARG A 14 8.33 -2.08 -1.31
CA ARG A 14 8.41 -2.88 -2.56
C ARG A 14 7.18 -3.74 -2.78
N LEU A 15 6.60 -4.28 -1.70
CA LEU A 15 5.36 -5.04 -1.75
C LEU A 15 4.16 -4.16 -2.18
N ALA A 16 4.06 -2.95 -1.65
CA ALA A 16 3.03 -2.01 -2.09
C ALA A 16 3.24 -1.60 -3.57
N GLU A 17 4.48 -1.36 -3.98
CA GLU A 17 4.81 -0.98 -5.37
C GLU A 17 4.59 -2.13 -6.36
N SER A 18 4.71 -3.40 -5.95
CA SER A 18 4.35 -4.52 -6.83
C SER A 18 2.85 -4.55 -7.15
N LEU A 19 1.99 -4.08 -6.24
CA LEU A 19 0.58 -3.86 -6.58
C LEU A 19 0.43 -2.70 -7.57
N GLY A 20 1.24 -1.65 -7.46
CA GLY A 20 1.27 -0.56 -8.42
C GLY A 20 1.55 -1.04 -9.85
N GLU A 21 2.53 -1.93 -10.03
CA GLU A 21 2.80 -2.56 -11.33
C GLU A 21 1.60 -3.35 -11.87
N MET A 22 0.85 -4.03 -11.00
CA MET A 22 -0.38 -4.73 -11.37
C MET A 22 -1.51 -3.75 -11.74
N GLN A 23 -1.61 -2.61 -11.06
CA GLN A 23 -2.61 -1.59 -11.38
C GLN A 23 -2.34 -0.96 -12.74
N ASP A 24 -1.07 -0.66 -13.05
CA ASP A 24 -0.65 -0.08 -14.33
C ASP A 24 -0.90 -1.02 -15.52
N ASN A 25 -0.79 -2.34 -15.31
CA ASN A 25 -1.04 -3.34 -16.34
C ASN A 25 -2.50 -3.86 -16.39
N GLY A 26 -3.39 -3.30 -15.55
CA GLY A 26 -4.82 -3.65 -15.52
C GLY A 26 -5.17 -4.95 -14.79
N THR A 27 -4.23 -5.54 -14.04
CA THR A 27 -4.49 -6.75 -13.24
C THR A 27 -4.69 -6.46 -11.74
N GLY A 28 -4.59 -5.19 -11.34
CA GLY A 28 -4.75 -4.72 -9.96
C GLY A 28 -6.18 -4.27 -9.60
N GLU A 29 -7.19 -4.57 -10.41
CA GLU A 29 -8.60 -4.27 -10.11
C GLU A 29 -9.14 -5.22 -9.02
N GLY A 30 -10.12 -4.74 -8.24
CA GLY A 30 -10.75 -5.52 -7.15
C GLY A 30 -9.88 -5.74 -5.91
N PHE A 31 -8.63 -5.27 -5.88
CA PHE A 31 -7.79 -5.34 -4.67
C PHE A 31 -8.17 -4.24 -3.65
N PRO A 32 -8.15 -4.55 -2.35
CA PRO A 32 -8.30 -3.54 -1.30
C PRO A 32 -7.22 -2.46 -1.38
N CYS A 33 -7.47 -1.30 -0.77
CA CYS A 33 -6.47 -0.24 -0.71
C CYS A 33 -5.21 -0.75 0.02
N PRO A 34 -4.01 -0.72 -0.60
CA PRO A 34 -2.81 -1.32 0.01
C PRO A 34 -2.38 -0.58 1.28
N ARG A 35 -2.75 0.69 1.43
CA ARG A 35 -2.41 1.51 2.59
C ARG A 35 -3.28 1.21 3.80
N CYS A 36 -4.60 1.15 3.65
CA CYS A 36 -5.51 0.96 4.80
C CYS A 36 -6.13 -0.43 4.91
N GLY A 37 -5.98 -1.29 3.90
CA GLY A 37 -6.57 -2.64 3.87
C GLY A 37 -8.08 -2.69 3.58
N TYR A 38 -8.79 -1.57 3.64
CA TYR A 38 -10.23 -1.53 3.31
C TYR A 38 -10.53 -1.67 1.82
N ASP A 39 -11.60 -2.40 1.51
CA ASP A 39 -12.18 -2.54 0.18
C ASP A 39 -13.00 -1.30 -0.22
N ARG A 40 -12.29 -0.25 -0.62
CA ARG A 40 -12.88 1.04 -1.01
C ARG A 40 -12.14 1.73 -2.17
N MET A 41 -11.39 0.93 -2.93
CA MET A 41 -10.80 1.39 -4.18
C MET A 41 -11.91 1.62 -5.20
N ARG A 42 -11.80 2.71 -5.97
CA ARG A 42 -12.73 2.99 -7.07
C ARG A 42 -12.29 2.27 -8.33
N GLU A 43 -13.25 1.97 -9.19
CA GLU A 43 -13.01 1.50 -10.55
C GLU A 43 -13.40 2.60 -11.57
N PRO A 44 -12.55 2.88 -12.58
CA PRO A 44 -11.24 2.27 -12.81
C PRO A 44 -10.19 2.76 -11.81
N VAL A 45 -9.16 1.93 -11.55
CA VAL A 45 -8.13 2.19 -10.51
C VAL A 45 -7.49 3.57 -10.65
N ALA A 46 -7.27 4.04 -11.88
CA ALA A 46 -6.68 5.36 -12.18
C ALA A 46 -7.47 6.56 -11.63
N THR A 47 -8.71 6.38 -11.17
CA THR A 47 -9.52 7.43 -10.51
C THR A 47 -9.25 7.58 -9.01
N ASN A 48 -8.45 6.68 -8.44
CA ASN A 48 -7.98 6.76 -7.06
C ASN A 48 -6.79 7.73 -6.94
N ALA A 49 -6.31 7.96 -5.72
CA ALA A 49 -5.15 8.80 -5.50
C ALA A 49 -3.86 8.00 -5.76
N LEU A 50 -2.92 8.55 -6.52
CA LEU A 50 -1.56 8.01 -6.55
C LEU A 50 -0.89 8.36 -5.22
N SER A 51 -0.32 7.38 -4.51
CA SER A 51 0.39 7.64 -3.26
C SER A 51 1.56 8.60 -3.50
N ARG A 52 1.79 9.48 -2.52
CA ARG A 52 2.90 10.43 -2.53
C ARG A 52 4.24 9.80 -2.15
N TYR A 53 4.21 8.61 -1.56
CA TYR A 53 5.37 7.97 -0.94
C TYR A 53 5.80 6.66 -1.64
N ALA A 54 4.90 6.07 -2.43
CA ALA A 54 5.13 4.84 -3.19
C ALA A 54 4.42 4.89 -4.55
N SER A 55 4.95 4.15 -5.52
CA SER A 55 4.40 4.04 -6.87
C SER A 55 3.19 3.10 -6.92
N VAL A 56 2.06 3.50 -6.30
CA VAL A 56 0.83 2.69 -6.22
C VAL A 56 -0.39 3.58 -6.00
N TYR A 57 -1.52 3.23 -6.62
CA TYR A 57 -2.81 3.86 -6.34
C TYR A 57 -3.39 3.38 -5.00
N ILE A 58 -3.86 4.33 -4.21
CA ILE A 58 -4.50 4.18 -2.90
C ILE A 58 -5.86 4.87 -2.92
N CYS A 59 -6.80 4.42 -2.08
CA CYS A 59 -8.13 5.01 -2.03
C CYS A 59 -8.10 6.53 -1.75
N PRO A 60 -9.13 7.29 -2.16
CA PRO A 60 -9.15 8.75 -2.02
C PRO A 60 -8.94 9.24 -0.58
N GLU A 61 -9.52 8.57 0.41
CA GLU A 61 -9.40 8.94 1.83
C GLU A 61 -7.94 8.82 2.30
N CYS A 62 -7.24 7.78 1.84
CA CYS A 62 -5.82 7.62 2.13
C CYS A 62 -4.98 8.69 1.44
N GLY A 63 -5.30 9.06 0.20
CA GLY A 63 -4.63 10.14 -0.52
C GLY A 63 -4.82 11.52 0.13
N ILE A 64 -6.01 11.80 0.69
CA ILE A 64 -6.28 13.01 1.46
C ILE A 64 -5.42 13.04 2.73
N ASP A 65 -5.35 11.94 3.47
CA ASP A 65 -4.53 11.87 4.68
C ASP A 65 -3.02 12.06 4.39
N GLU A 66 -2.49 11.48 3.30
CA GLU A 66 -1.10 11.76 2.87
C GLU A 66 -0.90 13.26 2.56
N ALA A 67 -1.83 13.88 1.82
CA ALA A 67 -1.76 15.31 1.51
C ALA A 67 -1.80 16.20 2.76
N ILE A 68 -2.63 15.87 3.76
CA ILE A 68 -2.71 16.60 5.03
C ILE A 68 -1.43 16.43 5.84
N ARG A 69 -0.84 15.23 5.87
CA ARG A 69 0.43 14.97 6.58
C ARG A 69 1.58 15.77 5.98
N ASP A 70 1.71 15.77 4.66
CA ASP A 70 2.69 16.59 3.94
C ASP A 70 2.52 18.08 4.27
N MET A 71 1.29 18.59 4.17
CA MET A 71 0.98 19.98 4.49
C MET A 71 1.34 20.33 5.94
N ALA A 72 1.12 19.41 6.87
CA ALA A 72 1.44 19.59 8.29
C ALA A 72 2.92 19.34 8.63
N GLY A 73 3.77 18.98 7.66
CA GLY A 73 5.17 18.62 7.89
C GLY A 73 5.34 17.35 8.74
N LYS A 74 4.34 16.47 8.76
CA LYS A 74 4.38 15.20 9.50
C LYS A 74 5.08 14.14 8.66
N SER A 75 5.76 13.21 9.34
CA SER A 75 6.33 12.05 8.66
C SER A 75 5.23 11.19 8.01
N PRO A 76 5.56 10.50 6.90
CA PRO A 76 4.70 9.47 6.33
C PRO A 76 4.34 8.40 7.36
N LEU A 77 3.23 7.70 7.12
CA LEU A 77 2.95 6.46 7.84
C LEU A 77 3.99 5.39 7.41
N PRO A 78 4.68 4.72 8.35
CA PRO A 78 5.63 3.65 8.02
C PRO A 78 4.97 2.58 7.14
N PHE A 79 5.67 2.05 6.15
CA PHE A 79 5.12 1.06 5.22
C PHE A 79 4.76 -0.24 5.93
N LEU A 80 5.48 -0.60 7.01
CA LEU A 80 5.11 -1.77 7.82
C LEU A 80 3.73 -1.65 8.46
N GLU A 81 3.22 -0.42 8.65
CA GLU A 81 1.87 -0.16 9.19
C GLU A 81 0.79 -0.09 8.10
N TRP A 82 1.15 -0.32 6.82
CA TRP A 82 0.18 -0.36 5.74
C TRP A 82 -0.60 -1.68 5.75
N GLY A 83 -1.86 -1.61 5.33
CA GLY A 83 -2.78 -2.75 5.34
C GLY A 83 -2.29 -3.95 4.55
N MET A 84 -1.64 -3.75 3.40
CA MET A 84 -1.14 -4.85 2.57
C MET A 84 0.01 -5.60 3.26
N PRO A 85 1.15 -4.96 3.66
CA PRO A 85 2.18 -5.60 4.49
C PRO A 85 1.63 -6.28 5.74
N MET A 86 0.71 -5.63 6.46
CA MET A 86 0.08 -6.20 7.66
C MET A 86 -0.72 -7.47 7.37
N GLY A 87 -1.39 -7.55 6.21
CA GLY A 87 -2.09 -8.76 5.76
C GLY A 87 -1.15 -9.97 5.68
N PHE A 88 -0.01 -9.81 4.98
CA PHE A 88 0.98 -10.88 4.85
C PHE A 88 1.68 -11.24 6.16
N MET A 89 1.86 -10.28 7.08
CA MET A 89 2.42 -10.58 8.40
C MET A 89 1.45 -11.36 9.29
N ASN A 90 0.15 -11.11 9.17
CA ASN A 90 -0.88 -11.76 9.99
C ASN A 90 -1.18 -13.18 9.51
N GLU A 91 -1.17 -13.43 8.19
CA GLU A 91 -1.39 -14.76 7.60
C GLU A 91 -0.41 -15.82 8.10
N GLU A 92 0.82 -15.46 8.50
CA GLU A 92 1.77 -16.42 9.07
C GLU A 92 1.40 -16.88 10.49
N ASN A 93 0.76 -16.03 11.31
CA ASN A 93 0.39 -16.40 12.68
C ASN A 93 -0.76 -17.44 12.73
N ASP A 94 -1.57 -17.49 11.68
CA ASP A 94 -2.68 -18.45 11.56
C ASP A 94 -2.22 -19.81 10.99
N ASN A 95 -1.04 -19.86 10.37
CA ASN A 95 -0.44 -21.08 9.80
C ASN A 95 0.49 -21.83 10.78
N GLU A 96 0.65 -21.33 12.00
CA GLU A 96 1.44 -21.96 13.09
C GLU A 96 0.56 -22.67 14.15
N GLN A 97 -0.73 -22.94 13.87
CA GLN A 97 -1.65 -23.67 14.76
C GLN A 97 -1.91 -25.13 14.34
#